data_AF-A0A845C967-F1
#
_entry.id   AF-A0A845C967-F1
#
_cell.length_a   1.000
_cell.length_b   1.000
_cell.length_c   1.000
_cell.angle_alpha   90.00
_cell.angle_beta   90.00
_cell.angle_gamma   90.00
#
_symmetry.space_group_name_H-M   'P 1'
#
loop_
_entity.id
_entity.type
_entity.pdbx_description
1 polymer ?
#
loop_
_entity_poly.entity_id
_entity_poly.type
_entity_poly.pdbx_seq_one_letter_code
_entity_poly.pdbx_strand_id
1 'polypeptide(L)'
;MDELYERYKDKDVEFFVVYSKEPHAQERKYFKKYTQHTSFEHKMGYAKELVAEFGMKIPVLVDDVDEAVVNAYGRMPNMVFVIDKEGNIAYKASWTEQPRVDRVLDELLAEQAVTA
;
A
#
# COMPACT_ATOMS: atom_id res chain seq x y z
N MET A 1 -2.22 10.31 0.17
CA MET A 1 -1.05 9.54 -0.29
C MET A 1 -0.65 9.92 -1.70
N ASP A 2 -1.59 10.04 -2.64
CA ASP A 2 -1.31 10.51 -4.01
C ASP A 2 -0.55 11.85 -4.06
N GLU A 3 -0.88 12.79 -3.18
CA GLU A 3 -0.15 14.06 -3.07
C GLU A 3 1.33 13.87 -2.69
N LEU A 4 1.62 12.91 -1.79
CA LEU A 4 3.01 12.57 -1.45
C LEU A 4 3.68 11.87 -2.63
N TYR A 5 3.00 10.92 -3.25
CA TYR A 5 3.53 10.26 -4.44
C TYR A 5 3.98 11.28 -5.49
N GLU A 6 3.13 12.26 -5.81
CA GLU A 6 3.50 13.35 -6.73
C GLU A 6 4.65 14.23 -6.23
N ARG A 7 4.70 14.52 -4.93
CA ARG A 7 5.79 15.31 -4.31
C ARG A 7 7.14 14.60 -4.38
N TYR A 8 7.15 13.28 -4.23
CA TYR A 8 8.37 12.48 -4.11
C TYR A 8 8.74 11.72 -5.39
N LYS A 9 7.93 11.74 -6.45
CA LYS A 9 8.14 10.96 -7.70
C LYS A 9 9.48 11.22 -8.42
N ASP A 10 10.07 12.40 -8.24
CA ASP A 10 11.37 12.78 -8.85
C ASP A 10 12.52 12.68 -7.83
N LYS A 11 12.26 12.08 -6.66
CA LYS A 11 13.25 11.79 -5.61
C LYS A 11 13.46 10.28 -5.53
N ASP A 12 14.45 9.87 -4.75
CA ASP A 12 14.78 8.46 -4.56
C ASP A 12 13.84 7.78 -3.54
N VAL A 13 12.53 7.74 -3.87
CA VAL A 13 11.46 7.15 -3.06
C VAL A 13 10.44 6.48 -3.98
N GLU A 14 10.11 5.22 -3.66
CA GLU A 14 9.06 4.47 -4.36
C GLU A 14 7.84 4.28 -3.46
N PHE A 15 6.65 4.30 -4.06
CA PHE A 15 5.38 4.10 -3.37
C PHE A 15 4.65 2.90 -3.94
N PHE A 16 4.10 2.07 -3.05
CA PHE A 16 3.28 0.93 -3.42
C PHE A 16 2.07 0.82 -2.50
N VAL A 17 0.94 0.42 -3.06
CA VAL A 17 -0.22 -0.07 -2.31
C VAL A 17 -0.29 -1.58 -2.49
N VAL A 18 -0.39 -2.34 -1.41
CA VAL A 18 -0.56 -3.80 -1.46
C VAL A 18 -2.03 -4.15 -1.36
N TYR A 19 -2.57 -4.78 -2.41
CA TYR A 19 -3.95 -5.25 -2.47
C TYR A 19 -4.13 -6.53 -1.65
N SER A 20 -4.95 -6.46 -0.61
CA SER A 20 -5.27 -7.57 0.29
C SER A 20 -6.60 -8.23 -0.08
N LYS A 21 -7.02 -9.24 0.69
CA LYS A 21 -8.34 -9.84 0.54
C LYS A 21 -9.47 -8.82 0.74
N GLU A 22 -10.67 -9.10 0.21
CA GLU A 22 -11.84 -8.24 0.45
C GLU A 22 -12.23 -8.27 1.93
N PRO A 23 -12.10 -7.16 2.68
CA PRO A 23 -12.45 -7.14 4.10
C PRO A 23 -13.95 -7.32 4.33
N HIS A 24 -14.77 -6.98 3.33
CA HIS A 24 -16.23 -6.97 3.39
C HIS A 24 -16.88 -7.90 2.34
N ALA A 25 -16.20 -8.97 1.93
CA ALA A 25 -16.75 -9.95 0.98
C ALA A 25 -18.18 -10.38 1.38
N GLN A 26 -19.10 -10.26 0.43
CA GLN A 26 -20.51 -10.63 0.53
C GLN A 26 -21.28 -9.91 1.66
N GLU A 27 -20.77 -8.77 2.16
CA GLU A 27 -21.51 -7.97 3.14
C GLU A 27 -22.81 -7.46 2.52
N ARG A 28 -23.93 -7.76 3.19
CA ARG A 28 -25.29 -7.67 2.63
C ARG A 28 -25.68 -6.27 2.12
N LYS A 29 -25.15 -5.21 2.74
CA LYS A 29 -25.62 -3.84 2.48
C LYS A 29 -24.91 -3.18 1.31
N TYR A 30 -23.58 -3.30 1.23
CA TYR A 30 -22.76 -2.53 0.29
C TYR A 30 -21.91 -3.39 -0.65
N PHE A 31 -21.54 -4.60 -0.23
CA PHE A 31 -20.51 -5.40 -0.90
C PHE A 31 -21.01 -6.77 -1.35
N LYS A 32 -22.33 -6.92 -1.53
CA LYS A 32 -22.99 -8.18 -1.92
C LYS A 32 -22.44 -8.79 -3.22
N LYS A 33 -21.95 -7.96 -4.14
CA LYS A 33 -21.38 -8.39 -5.44
C LYS A 33 -19.96 -8.96 -5.33
N TYR A 34 -19.23 -8.61 -4.28
CA TYR A 34 -17.85 -9.03 -4.09
C TYR A 34 -17.79 -10.32 -3.28
N THR A 35 -16.99 -11.28 -3.72
CA THR A 35 -16.70 -12.52 -2.98
C THR A 35 -15.23 -12.54 -2.59
N GLN A 36 -14.86 -13.45 -1.70
CA GLN A 36 -13.45 -13.73 -1.48
C GLN A 36 -12.82 -14.29 -2.76
N HIS A 37 -11.59 -13.85 -3.02
CA HIS A 37 -10.84 -14.29 -4.19
C HIS A 37 -10.57 -15.79 -4.12
N THR A 38 -10.79 -16.49 -5.23
CA THR A 38 -10.58 -17.96 -5.31
C THR A 38 -9.38 -18.35 -6.17
N SER A 39 -8.83 -17.39 -6.93
CA SER A 39 -7.61 -17.52 -7.70
C SER A 39 -6.90 -16.17 -7.80
N PHE A 40 -5.65 -16.19 -8.25
CA PHE A 40 -4.88 -14.97 -8.48
C PHE A 40 -5.54 -14.08 -9.54
N GLU A 41 -6.08 -14.66 -10.61
CA GLU A 41 -6.77 -13.93 -11.68
C GLU A 41 -8.03 -13.22 -11.17
N HIS A 42 -8.77 -13.84 -10.26
CA HIS A 42 -9.92 -13.22 -9.61
C HIS A 42 -9.48 -12.03 -8.74
N LYS A 43 -8.42 -12.21 -7.94
CA LYS A 43 -7.84 -11.12 -7.12
C LYS A 43 -7.33 -9.96 -7.97
N MET A 44 -6.61 -10.28 -9.05
CA MET A 44 -6.13 -9.32 -10.04
C MET A 44 -7.28 -8.57 -10.72
N GLY A 45 -8.40 -9.24 -10.99
CA GLY A 45 -9.60 -8.62 -11.53
C GLY A 45 -10.14 -7.51 -10.63
N TYR A 46 -10.27 -7.79 -9.32
CA TYR A 46 -10.75 -6.79 -8.37
C TYR A 46 -9.73 -5.67 -8.12
N ALA A 47 -8.43 -5.98 -8.08
CA ALA A 47 -7.39 -4.95 -8.00
C ALA A 47 -7.43 -3.99 -9.21
N LYS A 48 -7.68 -4.51 -10.42
CA LYS A 48 -7.87 -3.67 -11.61
C LYS A 48 -9.13 -2.82 -11.53
N GLU A 49 -10.23 -3.38 -11.02
CA GLU A 49 -11.47 -2.63 -10.77
C GLU A 49 -11.22 -1.47 -9.78
N LEU A 50 -10.50 -1.73 -8.68
CA LEU A 50 -10.09 -0.70 -7.71
C LEU A 50 -9.29 0.43 -8.38
N VAL A 51 -8.26 0.08 -9.15
CA VAL A 51 -7.42 1.07 -9.84
C VAL A 51 -8.24 1.93 -10.80
N ALA A 52 -9.14 1.32 -11.57
CA ALA A 52 -9.98 2.02 -12.52
C ALA A 52 -11.02 2.92 -11.84
N GLU A 53 -11.70 2.42 -10.80
CA GLU A 53 -12.78 3.15 -10.11
C GLU A 53 -12.24 4.35 -9.33
N PHE A 54 -11.10 4.20 -8.65
CA PHE A 54 -10.54 5.25 -7.80
C PHE A 54 -9.46 6.09 -8.49
N GLY A 55 -9.10 5.77 -9.74
CA GLY A 55 -8.07 6.49 -10.48
C GLY A 55 -6.71 6.46 -9.77
N MET A 56 -6.37 5.31 -9.18
CA MET A 56 -5.18 5.15 -8.34
C MET A 56 -3.91 5.55 -9.11
N LYS A 57 -3.16 6.51 -8.56
CA LYS A 57 -1.88 6.95 -9.14
C LYS A 57 -0.69 6.11 -8.67
N ILE A 58 -0.74 5.68 -7.42
CA ILE A 58 0.29 4.85 -6.81
C ILE A 58 0.18 3.43 -7.39
N PRO A 59 1.29 2.80 -7.81
CA PRO A 59 1.29 1.41 -8.23
C PRO A 59 0.66 0.47 -7.20
N VAL A 60 -0.32 -0.32 -7.64
CA VAL A 60 -0.98 -1.33 -6.81
C VAL A 60 -0.33 -2.69 -7.08
N LEU A 61 0.32 -3.25 -6.06
CA LEU A 61 0.87 -4.59 -6.07
C LEU A 61 -0.20 -5.58 -5.57
N VAL A 62 -0.31 -6.73 -6.23
CA VAL A 62 -1.26 -7.77 -5.85
C VAL A 62 -0.48 -8.92 -5.23
N ASP A 63 -0.65 -9.13 -3.92
CA ASP A 63 -0.11 -10.28 -3.21
C ASP A 63 -0.79 -11.57 -3.68
N ASP A 64 -0.17 -12.73 -3.46
CA ASP A 64 -0.78 -14.01 -3.82
C ASP A 64 -2.04 -14.28 -2.96
N VAL A 65 -2.82 -15.29 -3.35
CA VAL A 65 -4.10 -15.65 -2.69
C VAL A 65 -3.88 -16.11 -1.24
N ASP A 66 -2.69 -16.60 -0.90
CA ASP A 66 -2.30 -17.00 0.45
C ASP A 66 -1.98 -15.83 1.40
N GLU A 67 -1.93 -14.60 0.88
CA GLU A 67 -1.65 -13.35 1.62
C GLU A 67 -0.29 -13.34 2.33
N ALA A 68 0.76 -13.93 1.76
CA ALA A 68 2.09 -14.01 2.37
C ALA A 68 2.63 -12.64 2.85
N VAL A 69 2.52 -11.58 2.03
CA VAL A 69 2.98 -10.22 2.38
C VAL A 69 2.10 -9.62 3.48
N VAL A 70 0.79 -9.70 3.32
CA VAL A 70 -0.17 -9.14 4.30
C VAL A 70 -0.07 -9.86 5.65
N ASN A 71 0.25 -11.15 5.67
CA ASN A 71 0.52 -11.89 6.91
C ASN A 71 1.84 -11.48 7.57
N ALA A 72 2.88 -11.16 6.80
CA ALA A 72 4.17 -10.71 7.33
C ALA A 72 4.13 -9.25 7.85
N TYR A 73 3.42 -8.36 7.15
CA TYR A 73 3.42 -6.92 7.44
C TYR A 73 2.21 -6.48 8.29
N GLY A 74 1.06 -7.14 8.19
CA GLY A 74 -0.12 -6.88 9.01
C GLY A 74 -1.39 -6.63 8.19
N ARG A 75 -2.54 -6.72 8.86
CA ARG A 75 -3.87 -6.80 8.21
C ARG A 75 -4.77 -5.60 8.48
N MET A 76 -4.21 -4.47 8.90
CA MET A 76 -5.03 -3.28 9.15
C MET A 76 -5.33 -2.56 7.82
N PRO A 77 -6.56 -2.04 7.63
CA PRO A 77 -7.07 -1.62 6.32
C PRO A 77 -6.35 -0.41 5.70
N ASN A 78 -5.65 0.37 6.51
CA ASN A 78 -4.93 1.57 6.06
C ASN A 78 -3.61 1.69 6.82
N MET A 79 -2.87 0.61 6.97
CA MET A 79 -1.53 0.67 7.57
C MET A 79 -0.47 1.10 6.58
N VAL A 80 0.63 1.65 7.09
CA VAL A 80 1.78 2.10 6.29
C VAL A 80 3.08 1.63 6.91
N PHE A 81 4.02 1.28 6.03
CA PHE A 81 5.42 1.07 6.34
C PHE A 81 6.25 2.04 5.51
N VAL A 82 7.34 2.54 6.10
CA VAL A 82 8.43 3.17 5.37
C VAL A 82 9.66 2.31 5.62
N ILE A 83 10.28 1.85 4.53
CA ILE A 83 11.44 0.98 4.53
C ILE A 83 12.62 1.81 4.01
N ASP A 84 13.73 1.78 4.72
CA ASP A 84 14.97 2.47 4.31
C ASP A 84 15.71 1.69 3.20
N LYS A 85 16.84 2.21 2.71
CA LYS A 85 17.58 1.60 1.59
C LYS A 85 18.31 0.33 2.01
N GLU A 86 18.56 0.19 3.30
CA GLU A 86 19.18 -0.95 3.94
C GLU A 86 18.16 -2.07 4.22
N GLY A 87 16.87 -1.81 4.00
CA GLY A 87 15.78 -2.77 4.18
C GLY A 87 15.18 -2.80 5.59
N ASN A 88 15.51 -1.83 6.45
CA ASN A 88 14.93 -1.73 7.79
C ASN A 88 13.60 -0.95 7.76
N ILE A 89 12.72 -1.29 8.70
CA ILE A 89 11.48 -0.53 8.92
C ILE A 89 11.82 0.75 9.68
N ALA A 90 11.95 1.86 8.97
CA ALA A 90 12.17 3.18 9.55
C ALA A 90 10.89 3.74 10.21
N TYR A 91 9.72 3.36 9.69
CA TYR A 91 8.43 3.77 10.26
C TYR A 91 7.33 2.73 10.00
N LYS A 92 6.44 2.57 10.97
CA LYS A 92 5.23 1.75 10.87
C LYS A 92 4.09 2.45 11.59
N ALA A 93 2.91 2.45 10.98
CA ALA A 93 1.67 2.82 11.66
C ALA A 93 0.50 1.91 11.27
N SER A 94 -0.36 1.59 12.22
CA SER A 94 -1.61 0.86 11.98
C SER A 94 -2.66 1.67 11.22
N TRP A 95 -2.46 2.98 11.13
CA TRP A 95 -3.28 3.91 10.36
C TRP A 95 -2.39 4.98 9.72
N THR A 96 -2.57 5.22 8.43
CA THR A 96 -1.77 6.18 7.67
C THR A 96 -2.16 7.62 8.04
N GLU A 97 -1.17 8.38 8.47
CA GLU A 97 -1.26 9.83 8.65
C GLU A 97 -0.29 10.52 7.71
N GLN A 98 -0.83 11.13 6.66
CA GLN A 98 -0.05 11.70 5.57
C GLN A 98 1.06 12.68 6.04
N PRO A 99 0.81 13.64 6.96
CA PRO A 99 1.86 14.55 7.43
C PRO A 99 2.98 13.88 8.21
N ARG A 100 2.72 12.69 8.79
CA ARG A 100 3.73 11.93 9.52
C ARG A 100 4.64 11.19 8.55
N VAL A 101 4.07 10.57 7.52
CA VAL A 101 4.84 9.91 6.45
C VAL A 101 5.73 10.92 5.72
N ASP A 102 5.18 12.09 5.41
CA ASP A 102 5.90 13.20 4.76
C ASP A 102 7.20 13.58 5.49
N ARG A 103 7.12 13.78 6.81
CA ARG A 103 8.30 14.11 7.63
C ARG A 103 9.32 12.99 7.65
N VAL A 104 8.87 11.75 7.81
CA VAL A 104 9.76 10.58 7.82
C VAL A 104 10.52 10.46 6.49
N LEU A 105 9.85 10.69 5.36
CA LEU A 105 10.49 10.63 4.05
C LEU A 105 11.51 11.76 3.86
N ASP A 106 11.21 12.99 4.29
CA ASP A 106 12.17 14.10 4.25
C ASP A 106 13.39 13.83 5.14
N GLU A 107 13.21 13.29 6.35
CA GLU A 107 14.28 12.92 7.27
C GLU A 107 15.17 11.83 6.68
N LEU A 108 14.60 10.73 6.17
CA LEU A 108 15.35 9.63 5.56
C LEU A 108 16.15 10.06 4.33
N LEU A 109 15.55 10.87 3.45
CA LEU A 109 16.24 11.38 2.28
C LEU A 109 17.43 12.28 2.66
N ALA A 110 17.29 13.10 3.70
CA ALA A 110 18.37 13.95 4.18
C ALA A 110 19.50 13.12 4.79
N GLU A 111 19.18 12.10 5.59
CA GLU A 111 20.16 11.20 6.21
C GLU A 111 20.92 10.37 5.17
N GLN A 112 20.20 9.76 4.22
CA GLN A 112 20.77 8.86 3.23
C GLN A 112 21.53 9.57 2.11
N ALA A 113 21.27 10.86 1.88
CA ALA A 113 22.07 11.68 0.97
C ALA A 113 23.47 11.99 1.53
N VAL A 114 23.66 11.91 2.85
CA VAL A 114 24.96 12.17 3.51
C VAL A 114 25.82 10.89 3.55
N THR A 115 25.19 9.72 3.53
CA THR A 115 25.86 8.42 3.60
C THR A 115 26.20 7.80 2.25
N ALA A 116 25.76 8.40 1.14
CA ALA A 116 26.01 7.97 -0.24
C ALA A 116 27.23 8.67 -0.86
#